data_AF-A0A925BZ03-F1
#
_entry.id   AF-A0A925BZ03-F1
#
_cell.length_a   1.000
_cell.length_b   1.000
_cell.length_c   1.000
_cell.angle_alpha   90.00
_cell.angle_beta   90.00
_cell.angle_gamma   90.00
#
_symmetry.space_group_name_H-M   'P 1'
#
loop_
_entity.id
_entity.type
_entity.pdbx_description
1 polymer ?
#
loop_
_entity_poly.entity_id
_entity_poly.type
_entity_poly.pdbx_seq_one_letter_code
_entity_poly.pdbx_strand_id
1 'polypeptide(L)'
;MKHIRFLYTMLILAQSFAMAQESGDKQKAEQIAKEDFSKSKYLKKEKYGVVKELNRVIISQPVIKQNKYEYAGVYTVQDLGNTIELIITQNTIEAILIKGNNDGINDLFYKLKNIVITDALFKAAMINKNGNEEMVEGVFINKNDNGAIDFGLGIKLPQSITINGLHINKLFFKKM
;
A
#
# COMPACT_ATOMS: atom_id res chain seq x y z
N MET A 1 57.84 -13.48 41.36
CA MET A 1 58.24 -12.84 40.09
C MET A 1 57.48 -13.51 38.95
N LYS A 2 56.79 -12.71 38.12
CA LYS A 2 56.66 -12.84 36.64
C LYS A 2 56.16 -14.21 36.08
N HIS A 3 55.15 -14.34 35.21
CA HIS A 3 54.45 -13.43 34.31
C HIS A 3 53.34 -14.21 33.55
N ILE A 4 52.23 -13.51 33.22
CA ILE A 4 51.56 -13.47 31.89
C ILE A 4 50.81 -14.77 31.44
N ARG A 5 49.49 -14.90 31.63
CA ARG A 5 48.36 -14.39 30.79
C ARG A 5 48.51 -14.70 29.29
N PHE A 6 47.58 -15.44 28.69
CA PHE A 6 46.83 -15.00 27.49
C PHE A 6 45.71 -16.01 27.16
N LEU A 7 44.50 -15.68 27.59
CA LEU A 7 43.24 -16.29 27.22
C LEU A 7 42.47 -15.21 26.46
N TYR A 8 42.41 -15.23 25.13
CA TYR A 8 41.46 -14.41 24.35
C TYR A 8 41.36 -14.89 22.89
N THR A 9 40.40 -15.78 22.65
CA THR A 9 39.79 -16.07 21.35
C THR A 9 38.49 -16.76 21.76
N MET A 10 37.28 -16.27 21.48
CA MET A 10 36.77 -15.80 20.21
C MET A 10 35.46 -15.05 20.51
N LEU A 11 35.36 -13.78 20.16
CA LEU A 11 34.09 -13.06 20.07
C LEU A 11 34.14 -12.31 18.74
N ILE A 12 32.98 -12.09 18.12
CA ILE A 12 32.69 -11.43 16.83
C ILE A 12 32.33 -12.44 15.74
N LEU A 13 31.02 -12.75 15.65
CA LEU A 13 30.34 -13.09 14.39
C LEU A 13 28.82 -13.12 14.62
N ALA A 14 28.21 -11.97 14.88
CA ALA A 14 26.76 -11.82 14.82
C ALA A 14 26.34 -10.33 14.72
N GLN A 15 26.56 -9.65 13.60
CA GLN A 15 25.98 -8.31 13.38
C GLN A 15 25.45 -8.01 11.97
N SER A 16 25.38 -8.97 11.03
CA SER A 16 25.06 -8.65 9.62
C SER A 16 23.61 -8.87 9.15
N PHE A 17 22.66 -9.23 10.03
CA PHE A 17 21.30 -9.60 9.57
C PHE A 17 20.29 -8.46 9.44
N ALA A 18 20.61 -7.23 9.84
CA ALA A 18 19.60 -6.14 9.90
C ALA A 18 19.49 -5.27 8.63
N MET A 19 20.48 -5.24 7.73
CA MET A 19 20.49 -4.31 6.57
C MET A 19 19.87 -4.86 5.28
N ALA A 20 19.64 -6.17 5.18
CA ALA A 20 19.07 -6.76 3.96
C ALA A 20 17.56 -6.52 3.83
N GLN A 21 16.84 -6.38 4.96
CA GLN A 21 15.38 -6.30 4.98
C GLN A 21 14.85 -4.90 4.56
N GLU A 22 15.55 -3.81 4.92
CA GLU A 22 15.18 -2.44 4.51
C GLU A 22 15.22 -2.26 2.98
N SER A 23 16.22 -2.84 2.30
CA SER A 23 16.28 -2.78 0.83
C SER A 23 15.11 -3.49 0.15
N GLY A 24 14.59 -4.55 0.77
CA GLY A 24 13.52 -5.37 0.20
C GLY A 24 12.16 -4.67 0.23
N ASP A 25 11.81 -4.02 1.34
CA ASP A 25 10.50 -3.37 1.49
C ASP A 25 10.38 -2.13 0.58
N LYS A 26 11.46 -1.34 0.44
CA LYS A 26 11.50 -0.23 -0.51
C LYS A 26 11.33 -0.69 -1.96
N GLN A 27 12.09 -1.70 -2.38
CA GLN A 27 11.97 -2.27 -3.74
C GLN A 27 10.56 -2.83 -3.98
N LYS A 28 9.95 -3.46 -2.97
CA LYS A 28 8.59 -3.98 -3.07
C LYS A 28 7.56 -2.86 -3.21
N ALA A 29 7.72 -1.76 -2.47
CA ALA A 29 6.86 -0.58 -2.60
C ALA A 29 6.95 0.01 -4.02
N GLU A 30 8.16 0.17 -4.56
CA GLU A 30 8.39 0.63 -5.94
C GLU A 30 7.74 -0.30 -6.97
N GLN A 31 7.87 -1.61 -6.79
CA GLN A 31 7.26 -2.61 -7.66
C GLN A 31 5.72 -2.49 -7.65
N ILE A 32 5.09 -2.46 -6.47
CA ILE A 32 3.63 -2.35 -6.36
C ILE A 32 3.15 -1.02 -6.98
N ALA A 33 3.80 0.10 -6.68
CA ALA A 33 3.40 1.39 -7.25
C ALA A 33 3.47 1.39 -8.80
N LYS A 34 4.52 0.79 -9.37
CA LYS A 34 4.72 0.72 -10.82
C LYS A 34 3.78 -0.29 -11.50
N GLU A 35 3.73 -1.52 -11.02
CA GLU A 35 3.02 -2.61 -11.68
C GLU A 35 1.51 -2.58 -11.40
N ASP A 36 1.14 -2.21 -10.17
CA ASP A 36 -0.26 -2.24 -9.76
C ASP A 36 -0.97 -0.91 -9.99
N PHE A 37 -0.31 0.23 -9.75
CA PHE A 37 -0.97 1.54 -9.72
C PHE A 37 -0.52 2.52 -10.81
N SER A 38 0.38 2.11 -11.72
CA SER A 38 0.71 2.90 -12.91
C SER A 38 0.13 2.26 -14.17
N LYS A 39 -0.33 3.08 -15.12
CA LYS A 39 -0.95 2.61 -16.36
C LYS A 39 -0.86 3.68 -17.44
N SER A 40 -0.49 3.29 -18.65
CA SER A 40 -0.66 4.12 -19.84
C SER A 40 -1.69 3.50 -20.77
N LYS A 41 -2.49 4.35 -21.44
CA LYS A 41 -3.43 3.93 -22.47
C LYS A 41 -3.39 4.94 -23.61
N TYR A 42 -3.14 4.43 -24.80
CA TYR A 42 -3.19 5.17 -26.04
C TYR A 42 -4.39 4.73 -26.88
N LEU A 43 -5.14 5.69 -27.42
CA LEU A 43 -6.29 5.49 -28.29
C LEU A 43 -6.16 6.40 -29.51
N LYS A 44 -6.15 5.80 -30.70
CA LYS A 44 -6.19 6.50 -31.99
C LYS A 44 -7.50 6.16 -32.70
N LYS A 45 -8.24 7.17 -33.15
CA LYS A 45 -9.46 7.00 -33.95
C LYS A 45 -9.37 7.90 -35.17
N GLU A 46 -9.77 7.38 -36.32
CA GLU A 46 -9.86 8.14 -37.57
C GLU A 46 -11.30 8.10 -38.08
N LYS A 47 -11.83 9.26 -38.47
CA LYS A 47 -13.15 9.36 -39.11
C LYS A 47 -13.15 10.47 -40.15
N TYR A 48 -13.57 10.17 -41.37
CA TYR A 48 -13.61 11.11 -42.50
C TYR A 48 -12.25 11.82 -42.75
N GLY A 49 -11.13 11.11 -42.59
CA GLY A 49 -9.78 11.67 -42.74
C GLY A 49 -9.30 12.53 -41.57
N VAL A 50 -10.11 12.70 -40.52
CA VAL A 50 -9.69 13.39 -39.28
C VAL A 50 -9.22 12.37 -38.25
N VAL A 51 -7.98 12.53 -37.79
CA VAL A 51 -7.37 11.69 -36.74
C VAL A 51 -7.55 12.35 -35.37
N LYS A 52 -8.05 11.57 -34.41
CA LYS A 52 -8.12 11.94 -32.99
C LYS A 52 -7.28 10.96 -32.16
N GLU A 53 -6.28 11.50 -31.47
CA GLU A 53 -5.39 10.76 -30.58
C GLU A 53 -5.70 11.13 -29.13
N LEU A 54 -5.81 10.14 -28.25
CA LEU A 54 -6.04 10.31 -26.83
C LEU A 54 -5.03 9.45 -26.07
N ASN A 55 -4.21 10.12 -25.27
CA ASN A 55 -3.24 9.49 -24.38
C ASN A 55 -3.62 9.76 -22.93
N ARG A 56 -3.69 8.72 -22.11
CA ARG A 56 -3.85 8.84 -20.65
C ARG A 56 -2.72 8.09 -19.97
N VAL A 57 -2.00 8.76 -19.09
CA VAL A 57 -0.89 8.19 -18.35
C VAL A 57 -1.13 8.43 -16.87
N ILE A 58 -1.13 7.35 -16.11
CA ILE A 58 -1.17 7.32 -14.66
C ILE A 58 0.21 6.85 -14.19
N ILE A 59 0.89 7.68 -13.40
CA ILE A 59 2.19 7.36 -12.81
C ILE A 59 2.01 7.39 -11.30
N SER A 60 2.33 6.28 -10.65
CA SER A 60 2.29 6.16 -9.19
C SER A 60 3.69 5.96 -8.63
N GLN A 61 4.03 6.75 -7.62
CA GLN A 61 5.33 6.71 -6.96
C GLN A 61 5.17 6.50 -5.45
N PRO A 62 5.95 5.61 -4.81
CA PRO A 62 5.93 5.46 -3.35
C PRO A 62 6.30 6.75 -2.65
N VAL A 63 5.63 7.02 -1.53
CA VAL A 63 5.88 8.22 -0.71
C VAL A 63 6.38 7.78 0.65
N ILE A 64 7.69 7.88 0.84
CA ILE A 64 8.35 7.60 2.12
C ILE A 64 8.27 8.87 2.97
N LYS A 65 7.70 8.75 4.17
CA LYS A 65 7.61 9.83 5.15
C LYS A 65 8.63 9.62 6.24
N GLN A 66 9.33 10.69 6.63
CA GLN A 66 10.24 10.64 7.77
C GLN A 66 9.47 10.40 9.07
N ASN A 67 8.26 10.94 9.17
CA ASN A 67 7.39 10.76 10.30
C ASN A 67 6.20 9.84 9.94
N LYS A 68 6.12 8.67 10.58
CA LYS A 68 5.02 7.71 10.37
C LYS A 68 3.63 8.29 10.62
N TYR A 69 3.50 9.28 11.52
CA TYR A 69 2.21 9.93 11.82
C TYR A 69 1.62 10.64 10.60
N GLU A 70 2.43 11.01 9.60
CA GLU A 70 1.95 11.61 8.35
C GLU A 70 1.10 10.64 7.52
N TYR A 71 1.22 9.32 7.76
CA TYR A 71 0.33 8.31 7.16
C TYR A 71 -1.00 8.18 7.88
N ALA A 72 -1.18 8.72 9.09
CA ALA A 72 -2.47 8.65 9.76
C ALA A 72 -3.54 9.47 9.03
N GLY A 73 -4.79 9.04 9.09
CA GLY A 73 -5.92 9.73 8.49
C GLY A 73 -6.97 8.80 7.89
N VAL A 74 -7.96 9.42 7.25
CA VAL A 74 -9.05 8.73 6.57
C VAL A 74 -8.74 8.68 5.07
N TYR A 75 -8.89 7.50 4.49
CA TYR A 75 -8.64 7.23 3.08
C TYR A 75 -9.89 6.66 2.43
N THR A 76 -10.33 7.20 1.30
CA THR A 76 -11.61 6.80 0.67
C THR A 76 -11.43 6.49 -0.81
N VAL A 77 -12.17 5.48 -1.29
CA VAL A 77 -12.38 5.24 -2.71
C VAL A 77 -13.59 6.04 -3.17
N GLN A 78 -13.35 7.14 -3.90
CA GLN A 78 -14.38 8.17 -4.20
C GLN A 78 -15.67 7.61 -4.83
N ASP A 79 -15.57 6.59 -5.68
CA ASP A 79 -16.74 6.04 -6.41
C ASP A 79 -17.41 4.86 -5.70
N LEU A 80 -16.76 4.27 -4.70
CA LEU A 80 -17.24 3.06 -4.03
C LEU A 80 -17.61 3.28 -2.55
N GLY A 81 -17.25 4.42 -1.97
CA GLY A 81 -17.48 4.74 -0.55
C GLY A 81 -16.65 3.90 0.43
N ASN A 82 -15.84 2.93 -0.06
CA ASN A 82 -14.92 2.19 0.78
C ASN A 82 -13.95 3.14 1.48
N THR A 83 -13.80 2.99 2.80
CA THR A 83 -12.99 3.88 3.62
C THR A 83 -12.03 3.08 4.50
N ILE A 84 -10.81 3.57 4.66
CA ILE A 84 -9.84 3.09 5.63
C ILE A 84 -9.55 4.23 6.58
N GLU A 85 -9.82 4.03 7.86
CA GLU A 85 -9.33 4.89 8.92
C GLU A 85 -8.04 4.29 9.47
N LEU A 86 -6.93 5.03 9.39
CA LEU A 86 -5.61 4.62 9.88
C LEU A 86 -5.19 5.53 11.04
N ILE A 87 -5.09 4.93 12.22
CA ILE A 87 -4.71 5.60 13.46
C ILE A 87 -3.31 5.12 13.85
N ILE A 88 -2.40 6.06 14.02
CA ILE A 88 -1.01 5.77 14.40
C ILE A 88 -0.73 6.49 15.71
N THR A 89 -0.42 5.72 16.75
CA THR A 89 0.01 6.23 18.05
C THR A 89 1.52 5.97 18.24
N GLN A 90 2.08 6.33 19.39
CA GLN A 90 3.46 5.97 19.72
C GLN A 90 3.67 4.46 19.70
N ASN A 91 2.72 3.70 20.24
CA ASN A 91 2.89 2.29 20.52
C ASN A 91 2.14 1.36 19.57
N THR A 92 1.11 1.87 18.87
CA THR A 92 0.21 1.05 18.07
C THR A 92 -0.07 1.68 16.71
N ILE A 93 -0.36 0.82 15.73
CA ILE A 93 -0.96 1.19 14.45
C ILE A 93 -2.23 0.37 14.32
N GLU A 94 -3.35 1.05 14.17
CA GLU A 94 -4.67 0.46 14.08
C GLU A 94 -5.34 0.95 12.80
N ALA A 95 -6.06 0.06 12.12
CA ALA A 95 -6.89 0.48 11.02
C ALA A 95 -8.19 -0.32 10.90
N ILE A 96 -9.20 0.37 10.43
CA ILE A 96 -10.53 -0.17 10.16
C ILE A 96 -10.82 0.08 8.69
N LEU A 97 -11.11 -0.99 7.95
CA LEU A 97 -11.65 -0.92 6.61
C LEU A 97 -13.18 -1.02 6.68
N ILE A 98 -13.85 0.01 6.19
CA ILE A 98 -15.30 0.10 6.08
C ILE A 98 -15.64 -0.10 4.61
N LYS A 99 -16.42 -1.14 4.30
CA LYS A 99 -16.88 -1.36 2.92
C LYS A 99 -18.02 -0.38 2.62
N GLY A 100 -17.87 0.40 1.55
CA GLY A 100 -18.90 1.32 1.09
C GLY A 100 -20.10 0.56 0.50
N ASN A 101 -21.26 1.20 0.60
CA ASN A 101 -22.56 0.58 0.39
C ASN A 101 -23.08 0.87 -1.02
N ASN A 102 -23.26 -0.16 -1.85
CA ASN A 102 -23.97 -0.02 -3.13
C ASN A 102 -25.47 -0.39 -3.00
N ASP A 103 -25.90 -1.09 -1.94
CA ASP A 103 -27.25 -1.71 -1.86
C ASP A 103 -27.92 -1.63 -0.46
N GLY A 104 -27.61 -0.62 0.34
CA GLY A 104 -28.40 -0.25 1.53
C GLY A 104 -28.31 -1.16 2.77
N ILE A 105 -27.57 -2.28 2.76
CA ILE A 105 -27.51 -3.18 3.94
C ILE A 105 -26.07 -3.67 4.23
N ASN A 106 -25.62 -3.32 5.44
CA ASN A 106 -24.41 -3.73 6.18
C ASN A 106 -23.07 -3.10 5.76
N ASP A 107 -22.67 -2.06 6.48
CA ASP A 107 -21.27 -1.65 6.63
C ASP A 107 -20.47 -2.85 7.13
N LEU A 108 -19.73 -3.51 6.23
CA LEU A 108 -18.78 -4.52 6.63
C LEU A 108 -17.54 -3.82 7.16
N PHE A 109 -17.33 -3.93 8.47
CA PHE A 109 -16.10 -3.53 9.14
C PHE A 109 -15.12 -4.70 9.12
N TYR A 110 -13.96 -4.49 8.51
CA TYR A 110 -12.82 -5.37 8.61
C TYR A 110 -11.78 -4.72 9.51
N LYS A 111 -11.36 -5.42 10.56
CA LYS A 111 -10.25 -4.97 11.40
C LYS A 111 -8.94 -5.35 10.72
N LEU A 112 -8.03 -4.40 10.61
CA LEU A 112 -6.66 -4.62 10.16
C LEU A 112 -5.77 -4.70 11.41
N LYS A 113 -5.07 -5.82 11.60
CA LYS A 113 -4.15 -6.07 12.71
C LYS A 113 -2.71 -6.23 12.23
N ASN A 114 -1.79 -6.18 13.18
CA ASN A 114 -0.35 -6.41 12.94
C ASN A 114 0.17 -5.51 11.81
N ILE A 115 -0.27 -4.25 11.81
CA ILE A 115 0.04 -3.31 10.74
C ILE A 115 1.51 -2.92 10.84
N VAL A 116 2.22 -3.05 9.73
CA VAL A 116 3.61 -2.63 9.57
C VAL A 116 3.68 -1.66 8.40
N ILE A 117 4.36 -0.54 8.62
CA ILE A 117 4.64 0.46 7.60
C ILE A 117 6.15 0.67 7.55
N THR A 118 6.79 0.27 6.44
CA THR A 118 8.23 0.39 6.19
C THR A 118 8.43 0.91 4.78
N ASP A 119 9.20 1.98 4.56
CA ASP A 119 9.51 2.52 3.23
C ASP A 119 8.28 2.68 2.30
N ALA A 120 7.20 3.22 2.85
CA ALA A 120 5.88 3.37 2.21
C ALA A 120 5.11 2.08 1.94
N LEU A 121 5.70 0.90 2.14
CA LEU A 121 5.01 -0.39 2.07
C LEU A 121 4.11 -0.55 3.30
N PHE A 122 2.86 -0.91 3.07
CA PHE A 122 1.86 -1.23 4.08
C PHE A 122 1.60 -2.73 4.06
N LYS A 123 1.69 -3.38 5.23
CA LYS A 123 1.30 -4.78 5.42
C LYS A 123 0.36 -4.88 6.60
N ALA A 124 -0.68 -5.69 6.49
CA ALA A 124 -1.60 -5.95 7.59
C ALA A 124 -2.24 -7.34 7.46
N ALA A 125 -2.75 -7.85 8.58
CA ALA A 125 -3.68 -8.98 8.59
C ALA A 125 -5.12 -8.44 8.61
N MET A 126 -5.89 -8.74 7.57
CA MET A 126 -7.31 -8.40 7.48
C MET A 126 -8.15 -9.53 8.05
N ILE A 127 -8.91 -9.23 9.11
CA ILE A 127 -9.85 -10.18 9.72
C ILE A 127 -11.19 -10.08 9.02
N ASN A 128 -11.60 -11.15 8.35
CA ASN A 128 -12.90 -11.21 7.69
C ASN A 128 -14.04 -11.56 8.66
N LYS A 129 -15.28 -11.54 8.17
CA LYS A 129 -16.48 -11.85 8.97
C LYS A 129 -16.45 -13.21 9.66
N ASN A 130 -15.73 -14.17 9.09
CA ASN A 130 -15.62 -15.53 9.63
C ASN A 130 -14.50 -15.65 10.67
N GLY A 131 -13.80 -14.56 10.97
CA GLY A 131 -12.65 -14.53 11.87
C GLY A 131 -11.34 -14.98 11.23
N ASN A 132 -11.33 -15.33 9.94
CA ASN A 132 -10.11 -15.72 9.25
C ASN A 132 -9.25 -14.50 8.94
N GLU A 133 -7.94 -14.67 9.07
CA GLU A 133 -6.93 -13.67 8.75
C GLU A 133 -6.43 -13.86 7.32
N GLU A 134 -6.47 -12.80 6.52
CA GLU A 134 -5.85 -12.73 5.20
C GLU A 134 -4.81 -11.62 5.18
N MET A 135 -3.61 -11.92 4.69
CA MET A 135 -2.58 -10.92 4.56
C MET A 135 -2.92 -9.96 3.42
N VAL A 136 -2.84 -8.67 3.71
CA VAL A 136 -3.03 -7.60 2.73
C VAL A 136 -1.75 -6.78 2.61
N GLU A 137 -1.41 -6.46 1.38
CA GLU A 137 -0.27 -5.62 1.05
C GLU A 137 -0.75 -4.35 0.34
N GLY A 138 -0.09 -3.25 0.58
CA GLY A 138 -0.34 -1.99 -0.07
C GLY A 138 0.86 -1.07 -0.06
N VAL A 139 0.71 0.10 -0.64
CA VAL A 139 1.77 1.10 -0.73
C VAL A 139 1.16 2.50 -0.66
N PHE A 140 1.76 3.37 0.15
CA PHE A 140 1.45 4.80 0.14
C PHE A 140 2.08 5.45 -1.08
N ILE A 141 1.26 6.07 -1.92
CA ILE A 141 1.68 6.59 -3.22
C ILE A 141 1.16 8.00 -3.48
N ASN A 142 1.92 8.74 -4.27
CA ASN A 142 1.40 9.85 -5.06
C ASN A 142 0.99 9.29 -6.42
N LYS A 143 -0.31 9.31 -6.70
CA LYS A 143 -0.88 8.94 -8.01
C LYS A 143 -1.03 10.21 -8.84
N ASN A 144 -0.21 10.36 -9.86
CA ASN A 144 -0.33 11.40 -10.88
C ASN A 144 -1.18 10.89 -12.04
N ASP A 145 -2.36 11.46 -12.23
CA ASP A 145 -3.27 11.18 -13.36
C ASP A 145 -3.35 12.43 -14.24
N ASN A 146 -2.57 12.44 -15.32
CA ASN A 146 -2.49 13.56 -16.26
C ASN A 146 -2.27 14.95 -15.59
N GLY A 147 -1.45 15.02 -14.54
CA GLY A 147 -1.09 16.25 -13.83
C GLY A 147 -1.83 16.46 -12.51
N ALA A 148 -2.95 15.76 -12.27
CA ALA A 148 -3.60 15.76 -10.96
C ALA A 148 -2.90 14.75 -10.05
N ILE A 149 -2.35 15.23 -8.92
CA ILE A 149 -1.63 14.39 -7.95
C ILE A 149 -2.52 14.15 -6.73
N ASP A 150 -2.83 12.88 -6.49
CA ASP A 150 -3.54 12.43 -5.29
C ASP A 150 -2.59 11.60 -4.43
N PHE A 151 -2.48 11.96 -3.15
CA PHE A 151 -1.84 11.11 -2.15
C PHE A 151 -2.83 10.09 -1.62
N GLY A 152 -2.40 8.84 -1.42
CA GLY A 152 -3.27 7.81 -0.88
C GLY A 152 -2.57 6.47 -0.63
N LEU A 153 -3.39 5.49 -0.27
CA LEU A 153 -2.98 4.12 0.01
C LEU A 153 -3.53 3.19 -1.09
N GLY A 154 -2.64 2.62 -1.89
CA GLY A 154 -2.98 1.58 -2.86
C GLY A 154 -2.90 0.20 -2.20
N ILE A 155 -3.99 -0.57 -2.16
CA ILE A 155 -4.04 -1.92 -1.56
C ILE A 155 -4.30 -2.97 -2.64
N LYS A 156 -3.58 -4.08 -2.54
CA LYS A 156 -3.86 -5.32 -3.25
C LYS A 156 -4.86 -6.13 -2.44
N LEU A 157 -5.96 -6.49 -3.06
CA LEU A 157 -6.98 -7.30 -2.41
C LEU A 157 -6.53 -8.76 -2.36
N PRO A 158 -6.69 -9.47 -1.23
CA PRO A 158 -6.31 -10.86 -1.11
C PRO A 158 -7.17 -11.76 -2.01
N GLN A 159 -8.41 -11.32 -2.29
CA GLN A 159 -9.31 -11.94 -3.24
C GLN A 159 -9.85 -10.89 -4.21
N SER A 160 -9.92 -11.23 -5.50
CA SER A 160 -10.53 -10.34 -6.49
C SER A 160 -12.03 -10.22 -6.21
N ILE A 161 -12.53 -8.98 -6.27
CA ILE A 161 -13.96 -8.69 -6.22
C ILE A 161 -14.46 -8.33 -7.61
N THR A 162 -15.75 -8.50 -7.88
CA THR A 162 -16.38 -8.06 -9.13
C THR A 162 -17.27 -6.86 -8.84
N ILE A 163 -17.03 -5.75 -9.54
CA ILE A 163 -17.88 -4.55 -9.47
C ILE A 163 -18.24 -4.15 -10.90
N ASN A 164 -19.53 -4.06 -11.21
CA ASN A 164 -20.02 -3.70 -12.54
C ASN A 164 -19.41 -4.56 -13.68
N GLY A 165 -19.21 -5.85 -13.44
CA GLY A 165 -18.60 -6.79 -14.41
C GLY A 165 -17.07 -6.68 -14.54
N LEU A 166 -16.41 -5.79 -13.79
CA LEU A 166 -14.96 -5.67 -13.76
C LEU A 166 -14.39 -6.48 -12.59
N HIS A 167 -13.40 -7.31 -12.88
CA HIS A 167 -12.59 -7.97 -11.86
C HIS A 167 -11.56 -6.99 -11.30
N ILE A 168 -11.72 -6.68 -10.02
CA ILE A 168 -10.89 -5.73 -9.27
C ILE A 168 -10.10 -6.51 -8.23
N ASN A 169 -8.78 -6.49 -8.37
CA ASN A 169 -7.83 -7.10 -7.44
C ASN A 169 -7.01 -6.07 -6.65
N LYS A 170 -7.31 -4.78 -6.83
CA LYS A 170 -6.62 -3.66 -6.17
C LYS A 170 -7.50 -2.42 -6.11
N LEU A 171 -7.31 -1.62 -5.09
CA LEU A 171 -8.04 -0.36 -4.86
C LEU A 171 -7.07 0.73 -4.43
N PHE A 172 -7.32 1.95 -4.89
CA PHE A 172 -6.60 3.14 -4.43
C PHE A 172 -7.52 3.97 -3.54
N PHE A 173 -7.17 4.08 -2.26
CA PHE A 173 -7.87 4.89 -1.28
C PHE A 173 -7.17 6.25 -1.19
N LYS A 174 -7.81 7.30 -1.69
CA LYS A 174 -7.28 8.66 -1.64
C LYS A 174 -7.38 9.21 -0.22
N LYS A 175 -6.32 9.85 0.27
CA LYS A 175 -6.37 10.54 1.58
C LYS A 175 -7.29 11.75 1.49
N MET A 176 -8.20 11.88 2.46
CA MET A 176 -9.12 13.00 2.60
C MET A 176 -8.47 14.22 3.27
#